data_AF-A0AAX3T4W6-F1
#
_entry.id   AF-A0AAX3T4W6-F1
#
_cell.length_a   1.000
_cell.length_b   1.000
_cell.length_c   1.000
_cell.angle_alpha   90.00
_cell.angle_beta   90.00
_cell.angle_gamma   90.00
#
_symmetry.space_group_name_H-M   'P 1'
#
loop_
_entity.id
_entity.type
_entity.pdbx_description
1 polymer ?
#
loop_
_entity_poly.entity_id
_entity_poly.type
_entity_poly.pdbx_seq_one_letter_code
_entity_poly.pdbx_strand_id
1 'polypeptide(L)'
;MDTRFFGPVTPFATIAASATSLLAYALLWGLGLVLGVLLFLFSAIGTYAHGTTRQVCTGVAIGTLVVLGGFAIAVLFFAGT
;
A
#
# COMPACT_ATOMS: atom_id res chain seq x y z
N MET A 1 14.34 -7.90 -13.35
CA MET A 1 13.74 -7.31 -12.13
C MET A 1 14.83 -6.58 -11.36
N ASP A 2 14.59 -5.36 -10.90
CA ASP A 2 15.54 -4.65 -10.03
C ASP A 2 15.42 -5.17 -8.60
N THR A 3 16.38 -6.00 -8.20
CA THR A 3 16.45 -6.65 -6.88
C THR A 3 16.69 -5.66 -5.74
N ARG A 4 17.05 -4.41 -6.04
CA ARG A 4 17.16 -3.34 -5.05
C ARG A 4 15.80 -2.95 -4.48
N PHE A 5 14.75 -2.98 -5.31
CA PHE A 5 13.38 -2.66 -4.92
C PHE A 5 12.54 -3.92 -4.69
N PHE A 6 12.69 -4.93 -5.56
CA PHE A 6 11.93 -6.19 -5.55
C PHE A 6 12.79 -7.37 -5.07
N GLY A 7 13.22 -7.32 -3.82
CA GLY A 7 13.96 -8.41 -3.18
C GLY A 7 13.06 -9.44 -2.46
N PRO A 8 13.65 -10.30 -1.61
CA PRO A 8 12.92 -11.39 -0.95
C PRO A 8 11.90 -10.90 0.08
N VAL A 9 12.08 -9.71 0.66
CA VAL A 9 11.19 -9.18 1.72
C VAL A 9 9.97 -8.46 1.16
N THR A 10 10.09 -7.89 -0.05
CA THR A 10 9.03 -7.15 -0.76
C THR A 10 7.67 -7.86 -0.77
N PRO A 11 7.53 -9.15 -1.17
CA PRO A 11 6.22 -9.79 -1.25
C PRO A 11 5.52 -9.91 0.11
N PHE A 12 6.28 -10.18 1.18
CA PHE A 12 5.72 -10.24 2.53
C PHE A 12 5.25 -8.86 3.02
N ALA A 13 6.04 -7.83 2.75
CA ALA A 13 5.66 -6.45 3.05
C ALA A 13 4.41 -6.02 2.26
N THR A 14 4.28 -6.43 1.00
CA THR A 14 3.09 -6.18 0.17
C THR A 14 1.85 -6.80 0.79
N ILE A 15 1.89 -8.09 1.16
CA ILE A 15 0.74 -8.79 1.76
C ILE A 15 0.33 -8.12 3.08
N ALA A 16 1.30 -7.84 3.95
CA ALA A 16 1.04 -7.18 5.23
C ALA A 16 0.42 -5.78 5.04
N ALA A 17 0.93 -4.99 4.10
CA ALA A 17 0.41 -3.67 3.79
C ALA A 17 -1.00 -3.70 3.20
N SER A 18 -1.29 -4.65 2.31
CA SER A 18 -2.63 -4.83 1.77
C SER A 18 -3.63 -5.21 2.87
N ALA A 19 -3.27 -6.20 3.70
CA ALA A 19 -4.12 -6.66 4.80
C ALA A 19 -4.38 -5.55 5.83
N THR A 20 -3.33 -4.82 6.22
CA THR A 20 -3.46 -3.69 7.17
C THR A 20 -4.27 -2.54 6.59
N SER A 21 -4.13 -2.22 5.30
CA SER A 21 -4.93 -1.17 4.66
C SER A 21 -6.42 -1.53 4.60
N LEU A 22 -6.74 -2.79 4.29
CA LEU A 22 -8.11 -3.30 4.33
C LEU A 22 -8.68 -3.30 5.75
N LEU A 23 -7.88 -3.72 6.74
CA LEU A 23 -8.28 -3.72 8.14
C LEU A 23 -8.53 -2.29 8.66
N ALA A 24 -7.66 -1.34 8.29
CA ALA A 24 -7.82 0.06 8.64
C ALA A 24 -9.13 0.63 8.08
N TYR A 25 -9.46 0.32 6.82
CA TYR A 25 -10.76 0.69 6.26
C TYR A 25 -11.93 0.03 6.99
N ALA A 26 -11.85 -1.28 7.27
CA ALA A 26 -12.93 -1.99 7.95
C ALA A 26 -13.26 -1.42 9.34
N LEU A 27 -12.22 -1.00 10.09
CA LEU A 27 -12.38 -0.47 11.45
C LEU A 27 -12.69 1.03 11.51
N LEU A 28 -12.15 1.82 10.58
CA LEU A 28 -12.13 3.29 10.66
C LEU A 28 -12.82 3.97 9.48
N TRP A 29 -13.39 3.20 8.54
CA TRP A 29 -14.07 3.69 7.35
C TRP A 29 -13.22 4.73 6.59
N GLY A 30 -13.75 5.93 6.35
CA GLY A 30 -13.06 6.99 5.62
C GLY A 30 -11.74 7.41 6.27
N LEU A 31 -11.65 7.36 7.61
CA LEU A 31 -10.39 7.66 8.30
C LEU A 31 -9.34 6.56 8.05
N GLY A 32 -9.78 5.32 7.85
CA GLY A 32 -8.92 4.22 7.39
C GLY A 32 -8.34 4.45 5.99
N LEU A 33 -9.12 5.03 5.06
CA LEU A 33 -8.61 5.41 3.74
C LEU A 33 -7.54 6.51 3.84
N VAL A 34 -7.76 7.52 4.68
CA VAL A 34 -6.77 8.59 4.91
C VAL A 34 -5.46 8.01 5.44
N LEU A 35 -5.53 7.07 6.39
CA LEU A 35 -4.34 6.36 6.89
C LEU A 35 -3.66 5.55 5.79
N GLY A 36 -4.41 4.88 4.92
CA GLY A 36 -3.88 4.16 3.76
C GLY A 36 -3.13 5.07 2.79
N VAL A 37 -3.67 6.26 2.49
CA VAL A 37 -3.02 7.27 1.65
C VAL A 37 -1.73 7.79 2.28
N LEU A 38 -1.75 8.11 3.59
CA LEU A 38 -0.54 8.52 4.31
C LEU A 38 0.53 7.43 4.29
N LEU A 39 0.14 6.18 4.55
CA LEU A 39 1.05 5.04 4.52
C LEU A 39 1.68 4.86 3.13
N PHE A 40 0.89 5.02 2.06
CA PHE A 40 1.39 5.02 0.70
C PHE A 40 2.43 6.14 0.47
N LEU A 41 2.14 7.38 0.86
CA LEU A 41 3.06 8.51 0.69
C LEU A 41 4.37 8.32 1.45
N PHE A 42 4.31 7.92 2.72
CA PHE A 42 5.51 7.64 3.52
C PHE A 42 6.33 6.49 2.94
N SER A 43 5.67 5.46 2.42
CA SER A 43 6.34 4.30 1.81
C SER A 43 6.99 4.66 0.49
N ALA A 44 6.35 5.51 -0.33
CA ALA A 44 6.92 6.03 -1.55
C ALA A 44 8.22 6.81 -1.26
N ILE A 45 8.22 7.69 -0.25
CA ILE A 45 9.43 8.39 0.20
C ILE A 45 10.47 7.40 0.75
N GLY A 46 10.04 6.39 1.48
CA GLY A 46 10.92 5.35 2.03
C GLY A 46 11.67 4.53 0.96
N THR A 47 11.23 4.52 -0.30
CA THR A 47 11.95 3.86 -1.39
C THR A 47 13.31 4.52 -1.72
N TYR A 48 13.53 5.77 -1.30
CA TYR A 48 14.84 6.43 -1.39
C TYR A 48 15.86 5.90 -0.37
N ALA A 49 15.42 5.15 0.65
CA ALA A 49 16.31 4.51 1.62
C ALA A 49 17.19 3.42 0.97
N HIS A 50 18.10 2.80 1.72
CA HIS A 50 19.02 1.78 1.20
C HIS A 50 18.77 0.41 1.82
N GLY A 51 19.18 -0.64 1.11
CA GLY A 51 19.11 -2.03 1.59
C GLY A 51 17.68 -2.53 1.80
N THR A 52 17.47 -3.31 2.86
CA THR A 52 16.19 -3.96 3.17
C THR A 52 15.06 -2.96 3.36
N THR A 53 15.34 -1.76 3.89
CA THR A 53 14.33 -0.71 4.08
C THR A 53 13.68 -0.31 2.75
N ARG A 54 14.48 -0.19 1.68
CA ARG A 54 13.95 0.09 0.34
C ARG A 54 12.95 -0.98 -0.12
N GLN A 55 13.28 -2.25 0.10
CA GLN A 55 12.42 -3.37 -0.30
C GLN A 55 11.13 -3.40 0.52
N VAL A 56 11.22 -3.17 1.83
CA VAL A 56 10.03 -3.08 2.69
C VAL A 56 9.13 -1.93 2.23
N CYS A 57 9.68 -0.73 2.08
CA CYS A 57 8.92 0.45 1.64
C CYS A 57 8.33 0.26 0.24
N THR A 58 9.03 -0.41 -0.67
CA THR A 58 8.50 -0.77 -2.00
C THR A 58 7.29 -1.69 -1.87
N GLY A 59 7.40 -2.75 -1.05
CA GLY A 59 6.30 -3.68 -0.83
C GLY A 59 5.08 -2.99 -0.20
N VAL A 60 5.32 -2.15 0.81
CA VAL A 60 4.25 -1.39 1.45
C VAL A 60 3.56 -0.43 0.48
N ALA A 61 4.33 0.30 -0.34
CA ALA A 61 3.78 1.19 -1.35
C ALA A 61 2.92 0.44 -2.38
N ILE A 62 3.36 -0.73 -2.83
CA ILE A 62 2.60 -1.55 -3.78
C ILE A 62 1.32 -2.10 -3.14
N GLY A 63 1.42 -2.68 -1.94
CA GLY A 63 0.28 -3.30 -1.26
C GLY A 63 -0.81 -2.28 -0.94
N THR A 64 -0.41 -1.12 -0.42
CA THR A 64 -1.34 0.00 -0.16
C THR A 64 -1.96 0.53 -1.45
N LEU A 65 -1.17 0.71 -2.53
CA LEU A 65 -1.68 1.17 -3.82
C LEU A 65 -2.69 0.20 -4.43
N VAL A 66 -2.48 -1.11 -4.31
CA VAL A 66 -3.45 -2.12 -4.79
C VAL A 66 -4.80 -1.95 -4.09
N VAL A 67 -4.80 -1.74 -2.78
CA VAL A 67 -6.04 -1.55 -2.01
C VAL A 67 -6.71 -0.23 -2.38
N LEU A 68 -5.96 0.88 -2.35
CA LEU A 68 -6.49 2.21 -2.68
C LEU A 68 -7.01 2.29 -4.13
N GLY A 69 -6.26 1.72 -5.08
CA GLY A 69 -6.65 1.64 -6.48
C GLY A 69 -7.89 0.76 -6.67
N GLY A 70 -7.96 -0.39 -5.99
CA GLY A 70 -9.15 -1.24 -5.99
C GLY A 70 -10.39 -0.52 -5.46
N PHE A 71 -10.26 0.24 -4.37
CA PHE A 71 -11.34 1.08 -3.85
C PHE A 71 -11.73 2.19 -4.82
N ALA A 72 -10.77 2.90 -5.41
CA ALA A 72 -11.06 3.96 -6.37
C ALA A 72 -11.84 3.43 -7.58
N ILE A 73 -11.43 2.27 -8.11
CA ILE A 73 -12.15 1.57 -9.17
C ILE A 73 -13.55 1.20 -8.69
N ALA A 74 -13.69 0.55 -7.54
CA ALA A 74 -15.01 0.16 -7.02
C ALA A 74 -15.95 1.37 -6.86
N VAL A 75 -15.47 2.49 -6.33
CA VAL A 75 -16.26 3.72 -6.20
C VAL A 75 -16.69 4.24 -7.59
N LEU A 76 -15.79 4.30 -8.56
CA LEU A 76 -16.12 4.78 -9.91
C LEU A 76 -17.20 3.92 -10.58
N PHE A 77 -17.19 2.61 -10.37
CA PHE A 77 -18.14 1.68 -11.00
C PHE A 77 -19.45 1.50 -10.24
N PHE A 78 -19.45 1.61 -8.91
CA PHE A 78 -20.62 1.30 -8.07
C PHE A 78 -21.26 2.51 -7.39
N ALA A 79 -20.57 3.66 -7.27
CA ALA A 79 -21.15 4.86 -6.67
C ALA A 79 -21.84 5.80 -7.69
N GLY A 80 -21.73 5.49 -8.99
CA GLY A 80 -22.34 6.24 -10.09
C GLY A 80 -23.63 5.63 -10.65
N THR A 81 -24.14 4.54 -10.06
CA THR A 81 -25.42 3.88 -10.39
C THR A 81 -26.46 4.16 -9.32
#